data_AF-A0A9D8Z0F3-F1
#
_entry.id   AF-A0A9D8Z0F3-F1
#
_cell.length_a   1.000
_cell.length_b   1.000
_cell.length_c   1.000
_cell.angle_alpha   90.00
_cell.angle_beta   90.00
_cell.angle_gamma   90.00
#
_symmetry.space_group_name_H-M   'P 1'
#
loop_
_entity.id
_entity.type
_entity.pdbx_description
1 polymer ?
#
loop_
_entity_poly.entity_id
_entity_poly.type
_entity_poly.pdbx_seq_one_letter_code
_entity_poly.pdbx_strand_id
1 'polypeptide(L)'
;MSVILFGTLLIVIVVLALTAMVMLARGVLMPAHPAVITVNGSNAFDVKTGQKLLTALHEHDVLVPSACAGAGTCGLCRVTVLDEHQGYQPVETARLSNADRRAGVHLACQVTLRDDMQVEAPQEWVGATSYTCTVHSVTALTPLIREIVLQLPDEVDATIVAGNYVQVSAPPYALDYTSIDVPEAHSTAWQSIKNLSVRSDEEVTRAYSISNRPEDTAARRVVLNIRLALPPPSVPEAEPGIVSSWLFALQPGQEVITSGPFGSFRAQPTDKEMVFIGGGVGMAPLRALIHEQLGITKSGRKMSLWYGARNKAELLYVDELDGLAATHENFDWTVALSDPQPDDDWQGAVGFVHQIALDRYLRDHPEPENCEYHLCGPPLMIRAVFQMLDDLGVDRDHIFNDDFGV
;
A
#
# COMPACT_ATOMS: atom_id res chain seq x y z
N MET A 1 -13.56 32.37 -43.88
CA MET A 1 -12.79 31.14 -43.57
C MET A 1 -11.27 31.39 -43.54
N SER A 2 -10.67 31.94 -44.60
CA SER A 2 -9.20 32.03 -44.73
C SER A 2 -8.53 32.99 -43.71
N VAL A 3 -9.14 34.13 -43.37
CA VAL A 3 -8.59 35.08 -42.39
C VAL A 3 -8.54 34.52 -40.97
N ILE A 4 -9.57 33.78 -40.57
CA ILE A 4 -9.65 33.13 -39.25
C ILE A 4 -8.59 32.03 -39.16
N LEU A 5 -8.48 31.19 -40.20
CA LEU A 5 -7.48 30.13 -40.27
C LEU A 5 -6.05 30.69 -40.19
N PHE A 6 -5.77 31.77 -40.92
CA PHE A 6 -4.46 32.42 -40.92
C PHE A 6 -4.14 33.10 -39.58
N GLY A 7 -5.14 33.74 -38.96
CA GLY A 7 -5.01 34.33 -37.62
C GLY A 7 -4.72 33.28 -36.55
N THR A 8 -5.45 32.15 -36.56
CA THR A 8 -5.21 31.05 -35.62
C THR A 8 -3.83 30.42 -35.83
N LEU A 9 -3.42 30.20 -37.09
CA LEU A 9 -2.09 29.66 -37.40
C LEU A 9 -0.97 30.58 -36.92
N LEU A 10 -1.10 31.90 -37.13
CA LEU A 10 -0.13 32.88 -36.65
C LEU A 10 -0.01 32.85 -35.12
N ILE A 11 -1.13 32.79 -34.40
CA ILE A 11 -1.13 32.70 -32.94
C ILE A 11 -0.44 31.41 -32.47
N VAL A 12 -0.76 30.26 -33.08
CA VAL A 12 -0.12 28.98 -32.74
C VAL A 12 1.39 29.06 -32.98
N ILE A 13 1.83 29.63 -34.11
CA ILE A 13 3.26 29.80 -34.41
C ILE A 13 3.94 30.70 -33.38
N VAL A 14 3.33 31.84 -33.03
CA VAL A 14 3.88 32.76 -32.04
C VAL A 14 3.99 32.09 -30.67
N VAL A 15 2.95 31.37 -30.24
CA VAL A 15 2.96 30.64 -28.96
C VAL A 15 4.04 29.56 -28.96
N LEU A 16 4.15 28.76 -30.03
CA LEU A 16 5.19 27.73 -30.17
C LEU A 16 6.60 28.33 -30.21
N ALA A 17 6.78 29.46 -30.87
CA ALA A 17 8.06 30.16 -30.91
C ALA A 17 8.43 30.71 -29.52
N LEU A 18 7.46 31.26 -28.78
CA LEU A 18 7.68 31.79 -27.44
C LEU A 18 7.99 30.67 -26.44
N THR A 19 7.28 29.54 -26.51
CA THR A 19 7.58 28.37 -25.67
C THR A 19 8.94 27.77 -26.00
N ALA A 20 9.29 27.66 -27.29
CA ALA A 20 10.62 27.22 -27.70
C ALA A 20 11.73 28.17 -27.21
N MET A 21 11.52 29.48 -27.30
CA MET A 21 12.44 30.49 -26.80
C MET A 21 12.62 30.39 -25.27
N VAL A 22 11.53 30.19 -24.52
CA VAL A 22 11.60 29.98 -23.06
C VAL A 22 12.33 28.68 -22.71
N MET A 23 12.08 27.58 -23.44
CA MET A 23 12.80 26.32 -23.22
C MET A 23 14.29 26.45 -23.53
N LEU A 24 14.66 27.12 -24.62
CA LEU A 24 16.06 27.41 -24.95
C LEU A 24 16.71 28.29 -23.88
N ALA A 25 16.05 29.37 -23.45
CA ALA A 25 16.54 30.24 -22.40
C ALA A 25 16.74 29.47 -21.08
N ARG A 26 15.79 28.61 -20.70
CA ARG A 26 15.93 27.75 -19.51
C ARG A 26 17.11 26.80 -19.63
N GLY A 27 17.29 26.15 -20.79
CA GLY A 27 18.42 25.23 -21.03
C GLY A 27 19.79 25.91 -20.99
N VAL A 28 19.86 27.20 -21.36
CA VAL A 28 21.10 27.99 -21.30
C VAL A 28 21.34 28.57 -19.91
N LEU A 29 20.30 29.00 -19.20
CA LEU A 29 20.42 29.66 -17.88
C LEU A 29 20.51 28.66 -16.72
N MET A 30 19.99 27.44 -16.88
CA MET A 30 20.00 26.37 -15.87
C MET A 30 20.42 25.04 -16.53
N PRO A 31 21.67 24.93 -17.02
CA PRO A 31 22.14 23.68 -17.60
C PRO A 31 22.19 22.60 -16.52
N ALA A 32 21.71 21.40 -16.85
CA ALA A 32 21.89 20.24 -15.99
C ALA A 32 23.39 19.94 -15.90
N HIS A 33 23.95 20.10 -14.71
CA HIS A 33 25.30 19.64 -14.40
C HIS A 33 25.26 18.30 -13.66
N PRO A 34 26.36 17.53 -13.69
CA PRO A 34 26.53 16.38 -12.81
C PRO A 34 26.44 16.81 -11.36
N ALA A 35 25.82 15.98 -10.54
CA ALA A 35 25.86 16.06 -9.09
C ALA A 35 26.08 14.65 -8.54
N VAL A 36 26.56 14.54 -7.31
CA VAL A 36 26.78 13.26 -6.63
C VAL A 36 25.76 13.12 -5.50
N ILE A 37 25.03 12.01 -5.51
CA ILE A 37 24.16 11.64 -4.39
C ILE A 37 24.86 10.56 -3.58
N THR A 38 25.00 10.79 -2.28
CA THR A 38 25.55 9.80 -1.34
C THR A 38 24.45 9.28 -0.42
N VAL A 39 24.14 7.99 -0.53
CA VAL A 39 23.17 7.31 0.32
C VAL A 39 23.89 6.58 1.45
N ASN A 40 23.48 6.82 2.69
CA ASN A 40 24.03 6.18 3.91
C ASN A 40 25.56 6.29 4.05
N GLY A 41 26.17 7.36 3.52
CA GLY A 41 27.60 7.64 3.62
C GLY A 41 28.54 6.74 2.81
N SER A 42 28.03 5.71 2.12
CA SER A 42 28.85 4.72 1.41
C SER A 42 28.46 4.49 -0.05
N ASN A 43 27.19 4.71 -0.42
CA ASN A 43 26.72 4.51 -1.78
C ASN A 43 26.63 5.85 -2.52
N ALA A 44 27.72 6.23 -3.18
CA ALA A 44 27.78 7.44 -3.98
C ALA A 44 27.58 7.12 -5.47
N PHE A 45 26.72 7.86 -6.15
CA PHE A 45 26.49 7.73 -7.58
C PHE A 45 26.24 9.08 -8.27
N ASP A 46 26.62 9.15 -9.54
CA ASP A 46 26.50 10.34 -10.37
C ASP A 46 25.08 10.50 -10.93
N VAL A 47 24.50 11.67 -10.72
CA VAL A 47 23.15 12.01 -11.17
C VAL A 47 23.14 13.28 -12.01
N LYS A 48 22.05 13.49 -12.74
CA LYS A 48 21.81 14.75 -13.45
C LYS A 48 20.93 15.66 -12.60
N THR A 49 21.36 16.91 -12.44
CA THR A 49 20.52 17.93 -11.80
C THR A 49 19.26 18.21 -12.62
N GLY A 50 18.17 18.57 -11.94
CA GLY A 50 16.84 18.78 -12.51
C GLY A 50 15.89 17.58 -12.43
N GLN A 51 16.39 16.35 -12.15
CA GLN A 51 15.54 15.18 -11.93
C GLN A 51 15.04 15.07 -10.48
N LYS A 52 14.04 14.22 -10.24
CA LYS A 52 13.53 13.93 -8.89
C LYS A 52 14.48 12.97 -8.17
N LEU A 53 14.64 13.16 -6.86
CA LEU A 53 15.47 12.28 -6.03
C LEU A 53 14.97 10.82 -6.08
N LEU A 54 13.65 10.60 -6.10
CA LEU A 54 13.08 9.25 -6.28
C LEU A 54 13.59 8.55 -7.54
N THR A 55 13.53 9.23 -8.70
CA THR A 55 13.98 8.66 -9.98
C THR A 55 15.46 8.34 -9.94
N ALA A 56 16.26 9.26 -9.41
CA ALA A 56 17.70 9.04 -9.28
C ALA A 56 18.03 7.86 -8.37
N LEU A 57 17.31 7.68 -7.26
CA LEU A 57 17.52 6.54 -6.36
C LEU A 57 17.14 5.22 -7.06
N HIS A 58 16.03 5.19 -7.80
CA HIS A 58 15.60 4.01 -8.56
C HIS A 58 16.56 3.63 -9.69
N GLU A 59 17.13 4.60 -10.41
CA GLU A 59 18.12 4.36 -11.48
C GLU A 59 19.43 3.73 -10.98
N HIS A 60 19.71 3.83 -9.67
CA HIS A 60 20.93 3.35 -9.03
C HIS A 60 20.66 2.28 -7.96
N ASP A 61 19.64 1.44 -8.19
CA ASP A 61 19.32 0.26 -7.37
C ASP A 61 18.99 0.56 -5.88
N VAL A 62 18.56 1.79 -5.60
CA VAL A 62 17.98 2.17 -4.31
C VAL A 62 16.46 2.24 -4.48
N LEU A 63 15.78 1.12 -4.26
CA LEU A 63 14.34 1.00 -4.46
C LEU A 63 13.57 1.66 -3.31
N VAL A 64 13.36 2.96 -3.43
CA VAL A 64 12.52 3.72 -2.51
C VAL A 64 11.04 3.42 -2.77
N PRO A 65 10.25 3.06 -1.75
CA PRO A 65 8.85 2.75 -1.95
C PRO A 65 8.05 3.97 -2.41
N SER A 66 7.29 3.80 -3.48
CA SER A 66 6.47 4.85 -4.08
C SER A 66 5.18 4.28 -4.67
N ALA A 67 4.17 4.08 -3.83
CA ALA A 67 2.86 3.59 -4.28
C ALA A 67 2.10 4.58 -5.18
N CYS A 68 2.41 5.88 -5.06
CA CYS A 68 1.77 6.95 -5.84
C CYS A 68 2.53 7.34 -7.13
N ALA A 69 3.54 6.57 -7.54
CA ALA A 69 4.39 6.88 -8.71
C ALA A 69 4.92 8.33 -8.71
N GLY A 70 5.23 8.85 -7.52
CA GLY A 70 5.78 10.19 -7.35
C GLY A 70 4.80 11.35 -7.34
N ALA A 71 3.49 11.10 -7.29
CA ALA A 71 2.47 12.15 -7.10
C ALA A 71 2.53 12.84 -5.71
N GLY A 72 3.31 12.31 -4.76
CA GLY A 72 3.47 12.87 -3.42
C GLY A 72 2.29 12.60 -2.48
N THR A 73 1.38 11.70 -2.85
CA THR A 73 0.16 11.43 -2.07
C THR A 73 0.29 10.27 -1.08
N CYS A 74 1.17 9.29 -1.32
CA CYS A 74 1.29 8.12 -0.44
C CYS A 74 2.17 8.34 0.81
N GLY A 75 3.12 9.29 0.76
CA GLY A 75 4.03 9.55 1.89
C GLY A 75 5.00 8.42 2.24
N LEU A 76 5.19 7.42 1.36
CA LEU A 76 6.08 6.27 1.61
C LEU A 76 7.56 6.56 1.33
N CYS A 77 7.86 7.43 0.36
CA CYS A 77 9.22 7.72 -0.09
C CYS A 77 10.02 8.63 0.87
N ARG A 78 9.98 8.33 2.17
CA ARG A 78 10.59 9.13 3.23
C ARG A 78 12.10 8.92 3.26
N VAL A 79 12.86 9.97 3.03
CA VAL A 79 14.32 9.95 3.10
C VAL A 79 14.78 11.10 3.97
N THR A 80 15.80 10.91 4.79
CA THR A 80 16.40 12.00 5.56
C THR A 80 17.42 12.70 4.70
N VAL A 81 17.26 14.01 4.47
CA VAL A 81 18.25 14.80 3.74
C VAL A 81 19.17 15.44 4.78
N LEU A 82 20.47 15.16 4.70
CA LEU A 82 21.46 15.61 5.68
C LEU A 82 21.97 17.02 5.39
N ASP A 83 21.94 17.43 4.12
CA ASP A 83 22.36 18.75 3.69
C ASP A 83 21.24 19.79 3.81
N GLU A 84 21.60 21.08 3.85
CA GLU A 84 20.61 22.16 3.81
C GLU A 84 19.84 22.13 2.48
N HIS A 85 18.61 21.59 2.53
CA HIS A 85 17.70 21.54 1.40
C HIS A 85 16.66 22.68 1.44
N GLN A 86 16.11 23.05 0.29
CA GLN A 86 15.00 24.01 0.24
C GLN A 86 13.83 23.49 1.09
N GLY A 87 13.15 24.44 1.76
CA GLY A 87 12.05 24.13 2.66
C GLY A 87 10.94 23.29 2.03
N TYR A 88 10.12 22.73 2.91
CA TYR A 88 9.06 21.80 2.57
C TYR A 88 8.02 22.33 1.59
N GLN A 89 7.68 21.52 0.58
CA GLN A 89 6.54 21.79 -0.30
C GLN A 89 5.21 21.55 0.43
N PRO A 90 4.10 22.19 0.01
CA PRO A 90 2.77 21.94 0.59
C PRO A 90 2.38 20.45 0.60
N VAL A 91 2.74 19.72 -0.45
CA VAL A 91 2.51 18.28 -0.59
C VAL A 91 3.23 17.49 0.50
N GLU A 92 4.47 17.88 0.83
CA GLU A 92 5.24 17.26 1.91
C GLU A 92 4.65 17.61 3.27
N THR A 93 4.28 18.88 3.51
CA THR A 93 3.68 19.30 4.79
C THR A 93 2.35 18.62 5.09
N ALA A 94 1.63 18.16 4.07
CA ALA A 94 0.39 17.41 4.24
C ALA A 94 0.62 15.96 4.69
N ARG A 95 1.83 15.42 4.54
CA ARG A 95 2.17 14.01 4.83
C ARG A 95 3.23 13.84 5.92
N LEU A 96 4.01 14.88 6.19
CA LEU A 96 5.10 14.87 7.18
C LEU A 96 4.71 15.64 8.44
N SER A 97 4.93 15.01 9.58
CA SER A 97 4.69 15.63 10.89
C SER A 97 5.68 16.78 11.15
N ASN A 98 5.42 17.60 12.18
CA ASN A 98 6.41 18.59 12.62
C ASN A 98 7.70 17.93 13.13
N ALA A 99 7.61 16.72 13.69
CA ALA A 99 8.77 15.98 14.17
C ALA A 99 9.61 15.48 12.99
N ASP A 100 8.98 14.88 11.97
CA ASP A 100 9.61 14.45 10.72
C ASP A 100 10.41 15.60 10.09
N ARG A 101 9.80 16.79 10.05
CA ARG A 101 10.41 17.99 9.46
C ARG A 101 11.60 18.54 10.26
N ARG A 102 11.60 18.37 11.59
CA ARG A 102 12.76 18.71 12.43
C ARG A 102 13.89 17.70 12.29
N ALA A 103 13.55 16.45 11.98
CA ALA A 103 14.52 15.38 11.73
C ALA A 103 15.09 15.42 10.30
N GLY A 104 14.71 16.40 9.45
CA GLY A 104 15.21 16.51 8.08
C GLY A 104 14.60 15.49 7.10
N VAL A 105 13.48 14.86 7.45
CA VAL A 105 12.80 13.89 6.57
C VAL A 105 12.11 14.64 5.44
N HIS A 106 12.28 14.19 4.20
CA HIS A 106 11.66 14.68 2.98
C HIS A 106 10.99 13.56 2.20
N LEU A 107 10.12 13.91 1.25
CA LEU A 107 9.58 12.95 0.28
C LEU A 107 10.48 12.93 -0.97
N ALA A 108 11.18 11.83 -1.21
CA ALA A 108 12.11 11.68 -2.33
C ALA A 108 11.46 11.99 -3.69
N CYS A 109 10.16 11.75 -3.86
CA CYS A 109 9.47 12.09 -5.10
C CYS A 109 9.25 13.59 -5.32
N GLN A 110 9.21 14.38 -4.26
CA GLN A 110 8.99 15.83 -4.34
C GLN A 110 10.29 16.61 -4.37
N VAL A 111 11.37 16.06 -3.83
CA VAL A 111 12.73 16.63 -3.87
C VAL A 111 13.27 16.66 -5.31
N THR A 112 13.70 17.84 -5.75
CA THR A 112 14.38 18.02 -7.04
C THR A 112 15.87 18.24 -6.80
N LEU A 113 16.70 17.46 -7.51
CA LEU A 113 18.16 17.52 -7.40
C LEU A 113 18.68 18.79 -8.06
N ARG A 114 19.52 19.54 -7.36
CA ARG A 114 20.13 20.78 -7.85
C ARG A 114 21.64 20.81 -7.67
N ASP A 115 22.13 20.20 -6.61
CA ASP A 115 23.54 20.10 -6.25
C ASP A 115 23.77 18.72 -5.63
N ASP A 116 25.02 18.45 -5.24
CA ASP A 116 25.38 17.26 -4.48
C ASP A 116 24.51 17.15 -3.21
N MET A 117 24.14 15.92 -2.85
CA MET A 117 23.22 15.69 -1.74
C MET A 117 23.54 14.40 -1.01
N GLN A 118 23.52 14.46 0.31
CA GLN A 118 23.60 13.31 1.19
C GLN A 118 22.23 12.98 1.76
N VAL A 119 21.86 11.70 1.65
CA VAL A 119 20.59 11.20 2.14
C VAL A 119 20.76 9.94 2.96
N GLU A 120 19.95 9.79 4.00
CA GLU A 120 19.79 8.53 4.72
C GLU A 120 18.48 7.87 4.31
N ALA A 121 18.57 6.57 4.05
CA ALA A 121 17.45 5.72 3.70
C ALA A 121 17.58 4.38 4.47
N PRO A 122 16.46 3.73 4.83
CA PRO A 122 16.50 2.38 5.37
C PRO A 122 17.39 1.46 4.54
N GLN A 123 18.24 0.68 5.22
CA GLN A 123 19.20 -0.21 4.56
C GLN A 123 18.51 -1.23 3.64
N GLU A 124 17.27 -1.61 3.97
CA GLU A 124 16.41 -2.49 3.16
C GLU A 124 16.16 -1.97 1.74
N TRP A 125 16.25 -0.66 1.49
CA TRP A 125 16.01 -0.09 0.16
C TRP A 125 17.24 -0.15 -0.74
N VAL A 126 18.42 -0.24 -0.13
CA VAL A 126 19.71 -0.31 -0.83
C VAL A 126 19.96 -1.77 -1.21
N GLY A 127 19.85 -2.11 -2.49
CA GLY A 127 20.05 -3.47 -2.98
C GLY A 127 18.79 -4.36 -2.92
N ALA A 128 17.60 -3.78 -2.73
CA ALA A 128 16.35 -4.49 -2.97
C ALA A 128 16.30 -4.92 -4.44
N THR A 129 16.08 -6.21 -4.69
CA THR A 129 16.10 -6.77 -6.04
C THR A 129 14.69 -6.90 -6.58
N SER A 130 14.54 -6.66 -7.89
CA SER A 130 13.35 -7.09 -8.61
C SER A 130 13.54 -8.53 -9.05
N TYR A 131 12.50 -9.35 -8.90
CA TYR A 131 12.50 -10.75 -9.26
C TYR A 131 11.16 -11.16 -9.87
N THR A 132 11.21 -12.14 -10.77
CA THR A 132 10.03 -12.68 -11.43
C THR A 132 9.50 -13.85 -10.62
N CYS A 133 8.29 -13.71 -10.09
CA CYS A 133 7.57 -14.78 -9.44
C CYS A 133 6.64 -15.50 -10.42
N THR A 134 6.35 -16.76 -10.15
CA THR A 134 5.32 -17.53 -10.87
C THR A 134 4.04 -17.58 -10.06
N VAL A 135 2.88 -17.33 -10.67
CA VAL A 135 1.58 -17.45 -10.01
C VAL A 135 1.33 -18.91 -9.64
N HIS A 136 1.32 -19.22 -8.35
CA HIS A 136 1.05 -20.56 -7.83
C HIS A 136 -0.46 -20.84 -7.82
N SER A 137 -1.25 -19.93 -7.27
CA SER A 137 -2.70 -20.05 -7.22
C SER A 137 -3.38 -18.68 -7.18
N VAL A 138 -4.61 -18.65 -7.68
CA VAL A 138 -5.52 -17.49 -7.62
C VAL A 138 -6.85 -17.98 -7.09
N THR A 139 -7.30 -17.44 -5.96
CA THR A 139 -8.53 -17.86 -5.30
C THR A 139 -9.40 -16.65 -5.01
N ALA A 140 -10.66 -16.66 -5.45
CA ALA A 140 -11.62 -15.65 -5.08
C ALA A 140 -12.09 -15.90 -3.64
N LEU A 141 -11.76 -14.98 -2.73
CA LEU A 141 -12.19 -15.04 -1.33
C LEU A 141 -13.57 -14.39 -1.16
N THR A 142 -13.81 -13.30 -1.88
CA THR A 142 -15.08 -12.58 -1.92
C THR A 142 -15.33 -12.13 -3.36
N PRO A 143 -16.50 -11.54 -3.68
CA PRO A 143 -16.74 -11.02 -5.02
C PRO A 143 -15.68 -10.02 -5.51
N LEU A 144 -15.07 -9.24 -4.61
CA LEU A 144 -14.13 -8.17 -4.98
C LEU A 144 -12.74 -8.33 -4.37
N ILE A 145 -12.42 -9.48 -3.75
CA ILE A 145 -11.12 -9.76 -3.17
C ILE A 145 -10.62 -11.14 -3.62
N ARG A 146 -9.40 -11.18 -4.16
CA ARG A 146 -8.69 -12.41 -4.48
C ARG A 146 -7.47 -12.61 -3.59
N GLU A 147 -7.21 -13.85 -3.23
CA GLU A 147 -5.90 -14.31 -2.80
C GLU A 147 -5.08 -14.68 -4.03
N ILE A 148 -3.89 -14.11 -4.15
CA ILE A 148 -2.91 -14.47 -5.17
C ILE A 148 -1.66 -14.96 -4.44
N VAL A 149 -1.29 -16.20 -4.72
CA VAL A 149 -0.08 -16.82 -4.17
C VAL A 149 0.98 -16.83 -5.25
N LEU A 150 2.10 -16.16 -4.99
CA LEU A 150 3.25 -16.07 -5.87
C LEU A 150 4.36 -16.99 -5.35
N GLN A 151 4.96 -17.78 -6.23
CA GLN A 151 6.13 -18.59 -5.94
C GLN A 151 7.39 -17.79 -6.25
N LEU A 152 8.26 -17.63 -5.25
CA LEU A 152 9.55 -16.96 -5.45
C LEU A 152 10.51 -17.89 -6.22
N PRO A 153 11.35 -17.34 -7.10
CA PRO A 153 12.40 -18.11 -7.78
C PRO A 153 13.45 -18.60 -6.77
N ASP A 154 14.14 -19.70 -7.08
CA ASP A 154 15.04 -20.41 -6.15
C ASP A 154 16.29 -19.59 -5.79
N GLU A 155 16.68 -18.66 -6.66
CA GLU A 155 17.87 -17.83 -6.51
C GLU A 155 17.67 -16.64 -5.56
N VAL A 156 16.42 -16.31 -5.23
CA VAL A 156 16.09 -15.14 -4.40
C VAL A 156 16.04 -15.54 -2.93
N ASP A 157 16.98 -15.06 -2.13
CA ASP A 157 16.93 -15.17 -0.67
C ASP A 157 16.20 -13.94 -0.08
N ALA A 158 14.87 -13.94 -0.18
CA ALA A 158 14.04 -12.89 0.39
C ALA A 158 13.59 -13.30 1.80
N THR A 159 14.13 -12.62 2.82
CA THR A 159 13.62 -12.74 4.19
C THR A 159 12.29 -11.99 4.29
N ILE A 160 11.19 -12.75 4.27
CA ILE A 160 9.84 -12.21 4.45
C ILE A 160 9.52 -12.18 5.94
N VAL A 161 9.21 -10.99 6.46
CA VAL A 161 8.78 -10.76 7.84
C VAL A 161 7.34 -10.28 7.84
N ALA A 162 6.57 -10.57 8.89
CA ALA A 162 5.19 -10.14 8.96
C ALA A 162 5.06 -8.61 8.88
N GLY A 163 4.03 -8.14 8.17
CA GLY A 163 3.82 -6.72 7.88
C GLY A 163 4.77 -6.13 6.83
N ASN A 164 5.59 -6.97 6.15
CA ASN A 164 6.18 -6.56 4.89
C ASN A 164 5.12 -6.41 3.79
N TYR A 165 5.45 -5.62 2.76
CA TYR A 165 4.74 -5.56 1.49
C TYR A 165 5.72 -5.77 0.34
N VAL A 166 5.20 -6.12 -0.83
CA VAL A 166 5.94 -6.12 -2.10
C VAL A 166 5.36 -5.08 -3.03
N GLN A 167 6.15 -4.63 -3.99
CA GLN A 167 5.65 -3.92 -5.14
C GLN A 167 5.44 -4.90 -6.29
N VAL A 168 4.33 -4.76 -7.00
CA VAL A 168 3.98 -5.60 -8.15
C VAL A 168 3.83 -4.71 -9.38
N SER A 169 4.53 -5.05 -10.46
CA SER A 169 4.49 -4.34 -11.75
C SER A 169 3.58 -5.06 -12.74
N ALA A 170 2.53 -4.36 -13.19
CA ALA A 170 1.71 -4.81 -14.31
C ALA A 170 2.34 -4.32 -15.63
N PRO A 171 2.62 -5.20 -16.60
CA PRO A 171 3.11 -4.81 -17.92
C PRO A 171 2.00 -4.11 -18.73
N PRO A 172 2.30 -3.48 -19.88
CA PRO A 172 1.28 -2.98 -20.79
C PRO A 172 0.28 -4.08 -21.17
N TYR A 173 -1.02 -3.80 -21.04
CA TYR A 173 -2.08 -4.76 -21.29
C TYR A 173 -3.42 -4.07 -21.62
N ALA A 174 -4.33 -4.84 -22.20
CA ALA A 174 -5.74 -4.48 -22.34
C ALA A 174 -6.60 -5.64 -21.82
N LEU A 175 -7.63 -5.34 -21.06
CA LEU A 175 -8.47 -6.33 -20.40
C LEU A 175 -9.95 -5.92 -20.48
N ASP A 176 -10.77 -6.88 -20.90
CA ASP A 176 -12.22 -6.83 -20.79
C ASP A 176 -12.65 -7.71 -19.61
N TYR A 177 -13.47 -7.18 -18.71
CA TYR A 177 -13.87 -7.88 -17.48
C TYR A 177 -14.69 -9.15 -17.76
N THR A 178 -15.28 -9.28 -18.95
CA THR A 178 -15.94 -10.51 -19.38
C THR A 178 -15.01 -11.72 -19.48
N SER A 179 -13.69 -11.49 -19.60
CA SER A 179 -12.66 -12.54 -19.67
C SER A 179 -12.18 -13.02 -18.30
N ILE A 180 -12.57 -12.36 -17.22
CA ILE A 180 -12.15 -12.73 -15.86
C ILE A 180 -12.97 -13.93 -15.40
N ASP A 181 -12.29 -14.99 -14.96
CA ASP A 181 -12.94 -16.17 -14.38
C ASP A 181 -13.51 -15.84 -13.00
N VAL A 182 -14.82 -16.00 -12.82
CA VAL A 182 -15.55 -15.62 -11.61
C VAL A 182 -16.37 -16.82 -11.14
N PRO A 183 -16.21 -17.28 -9.88
CA PRO A 183 -17.02 -18.35 -9.35
C PRO A 183 -18.51 -18.04 -9.41
N GLU A 184 -19.34 -19.05 -9.64
CA GLU A 184 -20.80 -18.89 -9.74
C GLU A 184 -21.41 -18.23 -8.49
N ALA A 185 -20.85 -18.51 -7.31
CA ALA A 185 -21.25 -17.89 -6.04
C ALA A 185 -21.09 -16.35 -6.01
N HIS A 186 -20.32 -15.78 -6.93
CA HIS A 186 -20.10 -14.33 -7.04
C HIS A 186 -20.72 -13.75 -8.32
N SER A 187 -21.39 -14.56 -9.14
CA SER A 187 -21.88 -14.17 -10.46
C SER A 187 -22.84 -12.98 -10.39
N THR A 188 -23.74 -12.95 -9.40
CA THR A 188 -24.68 -11.86 -9.15
C THR A 188 -23.98 -10.53 -8.88
N ALA A 189 -22.98 -10.52 -8.00
CA ALA A 189 -22.22 -9.31 -7.68
C ALA A 189 -21.42 -8.79 -8.89
N TRP A 190 -21.04 -9.70 -9.80
CA TRP A 190 -20.30 -9.35 -11.01
C TRP A 190 -21.16 -8.83 -12.17
N GLN A 191 -22.49 -9.03 -12.15
CA GLN A 191 -23.37 -8.61 -13.26
C GLN A 191 -23.24 -7.11 -13.59
N SER A 192 -23.07 -6.27 -12.57
CA SER A 192 -22.96 -4.81 -12.72
C SER A 192 -21.60 -4.33 -13.20
N ILE A 193 -20.55 -5.16 -13.14
CA ILE A 193 -19.16 -4.78 -13.46
C ILE A 193 -18.59 -5.49 -14.69
N LYS A 194 -19.29 -6.49 -15.22
CA LYS A 194 -18.84 -7.26 -16.40
C LYS A 194 -18.59 -6.41 -17.66
N ASN A 195 -19.22 -5.25 -17.79
CA ASN A 195 -19.08 -4.38 -18.95
C ASN A 195 -17.89 -3.40 -18.85
N LEU A 196 -17.09 -3.48 -17.78
CA LEU A 196 -15.91 -2.65 -17.63
C LEU A 196 -14.75 -3.19 -18.47
N SER A 197 -13.91 -2.26 -18.92
CA SER A 197 -12.63 -2.57 -19.56
C SER A 197 -11.56 -1.63 -19.04
N VAL A 198 -10.31 -2.05 -19.15
CA VAL A 198 -9.16 -1.27 -18.72
C VAL A 198 -8.00 -1.52 -19.67
N ARG A 199 -7.18 -0.50 -19.89
CA ARG A 199 -5.98 -0.57 -20.70
C ARG A 199 -4.88 0.25 -20.07
N SER A 200 -3.67 -0.26 -20.12
CA SER A 200 -2.45 0.50 -19.82
C SER A 200 -1.44 0.27 -20.95
N ASP A 201 -0.93 1.36 -21.51
CA ASP A 201 0.14 1.31 -22.52
C ASP A 201 1.54 1.36 -21.89
N GLU A 202 1.61 1.56 -20.57
CA GLU A 202 2.84 1.65 -19.78
C GLU A 202 2.85 0.59 -18.66
N GLU A 203 4.05 0.27 -18.16
CA GLU A 203 4.20 -0.52 -16.95
C GLU A 203 3.76 0.30 -15.73
N VAL A 204 2.94 -0.31 -14.86
CA VAL A 204 2.43 0.36 -13.66
C VAL A 204 2.67 -0.49 -12.43
N THR A 205 3.35 0.07 -11.44
CA THR A 205 3.69 -0.61 -10.19
C THR A 205 2.80 -0.17 -9.03
N ARG A 206 2.33 -1.11 -8.20
CA ARG A 206 1.60 -0.82 -6.95
C ARG A 206 2.09 -1.69 -5.79
N ALA A 207 1.96 -1.19 -4.57
CA ALA A 207 2.32 -1.91 -3.35
C ALA A 207 1.17 -2.80 -2.86
N TYR A 208 1.50 -3.99 -2.37
CA TYR A 208 0.57 -4.96 -1.78
C TYR A 208 1.18 -5.62 -0.55
N SER A 209 0.51 -5.52 0.59
CA SER A 209 0.95 -6.14 1.84
C SER A 209 0.93 -7.65 1.77
N ILE A 210 1.96 -8.26 2.34
CA ILE A 210 2.14 -9.71 2.38
C ILE A 210 1.25 -10.27 3.50
N SER A 211 0.49 -11.31 3.17
CA SER A 211 -0.47 -11.99 4.03
C SER A 211 0.04 -13.34 4.55
N ASN A 212 1.33 -13.64 4.38
CA ASN A 212 1.92 -14.96 4.63
C ASN A 212 1.63 -15.53 6.03
N ARG A 213 1.43 -16.84 6.06
CA ARG A 213 1.62 -17.67 7.26
C ARG A 213 3.06 -18.21 7.31
N PRO A 214 3.49 -18.81 8.44
CA PRO A 214 4.81 -19.41 8.56
C PRO A 214 5.07 -20.49 7.51
N GLU A 215 4.06 -21.30 7.18
CA GLU A 215 4.16 -22.33 6.13
C GLU A 215 4.29 -21.76 4.72
N ASP A 216 3.70 -20.60 4.45
CA ASP A 216 3.80 -19.94 3.14
C ASP A 216 5.23 -19.42 2.95
N THR A 217 5.80 -18.82 4.00
CA THR A 217 7.20 -18.38 4.02
C THR A 217 8.16 -19.55 3.90
N ALA A 218 7.92 -20.66 4.62
CA ALA A 218 8.72 -21.87 4.52
C ALA A 218 8.68 -22.50 3.11
N ALA A 219 7.56 -22.33 2.40
CA ALA A 219 7.39 -22.77 1.01
C ALA A 219 7.91 -21.74 -0.03
N ARG A 220 8.57 -20.66 0.40
CA ARG A 220 9.06 -19.57 -0.46
C ARG A 220 7.95 -18.92 -1.29
N ARG A 221 6.80 -18.66 -0.66
CA ARG A 221 5.63 -18.04 -1.30
C ARG A 221 5.39 -16.64 -0.77
N VAL A 222 4.76 -15.81 -1.59
CA VAL A 222 4.18 -14.51 -1.20
C VAL A 222 2.69 -14.56 -1.44
N VAL A 223 1.91 -14.42 -0.38
CA VAL A 223 0.44 -14.41 -0.41
C VAL A 223 -0.03 -12.96 -0.36
N LEU A 224 -0.86 -12.57 -1.32
CA LEU A 224 -1.39 -11.20 -1.44
C LEU A 224 -2.93 -11.22 -1.44
N ASN A 225 -3.56 -10.29 -0.72
CA ASN A 225 -4.99 -10.04 -0.84
C ASN A 225 -5.25 -8.80 -1.70
N ILE A 226 -5.78 -9.02 -2.89
CA ILE A 226 -6.00 -7.98 -3.88
C ILE A 226 -7.47 -7.60 -3.89
N ARG A 227 -7.77 -6.33 -3.63
CA ARG A 227 -9.11 -5.77 -3.86
C ARG A 227 -9.20 -5.22 -5.27
N LEU A 228 -10.27 -5.56 -5.99
CA LEU A 228 -10.56 -4.94 -7.28
C LEU A 228 -10.95 -3.47 -7.07
N ALA A 229 -10.14 -2.54 -7.58
CA ALA A 229 -10.44 -1.13 -7.53
C ALA A 229 -11.40 -0.76 -8.66
N LEU A 230 -12.69 -0.72 -8.34
CA LEU A 230 -13.75 -0.28 -9.24
C LEU A 230 -13.85 1.25 -9.26
N PRO A 231 -14.42 1.84 -10.33
CA PRO A 231 -14.75 3.26 -10.36
C PRO A 231 -15.56 3.66 -9.11
N PRO A 232 -15.20 4.75 -8.41
CA PRO A 232 -15.93 5.18 -7.23
C PRO A 232 -17.40 5.46 -7.56
N PRO A 233 -18.36 5.13 -6.68
CA PRO A 233 -19.78 5.47 -6.91
C PRO A 233 -20.03 6.97 -7.10
N SER A 234 -19.17 7.82 -6.54
CA SER A 234 -19.20 9.27 -6.71
C SER A 234 -18.72 9.74 -8.08
N VAL A 235 -17.94 8.93 -8.80
CA VAL A 235 -17.42 9.21 -10.14
C VAL A 235 -17.49 7.92 -10.99
N PRO A 236 -18.69 7.50 -11.43
CA PRO A 236 -18.87 6.22 -12.13
C PRO A 236 -18.15 6.13 -13.48
N GLU A 237 -17.89 7.27 -14.11
CA GLU A 237 -17.17 7.42 -15.39
C GLU A 237 -15.64 7.30 -15.22
N ALA A 238 -15.13 7.21 -13.99
CA ALA A 238 -13.70 7.05 -13.75
C ALA A 238 -13.23 5.69 -14.29
N GLU A 239 -11.95 5.63 -14.67
CA GLU A 239 -11.36 4.37 -15.11
C GLU A 239 -11.19 3.39 -13.93
N PRO A 240 -11.35 2.08 -14.16
CA PRO A 240 -11.01 1.07 -13.15
C PRO A 240 -9.51 1.06 -12.82
N GLY A 241 -9.16 0.53 -11.66
CA GLY A 241 -7.76 0.48 -11.21
C GLY A 241 -6.93 -0.48 -12.06
N ILE A 242 -5.85 0.04 -12.65
CA ILE A 242 -4.95 -0.67 -13.58
C ILE A 242 -4.41 -1.97 -12.95
N VAL A 243 -3.53 -1.88 -11.96
CA VAL A 243 -2.83 -3.06 -11.43
C VAL A 243 -3.77 -4.08 -10.79
N SER A 244 -4.79 -3.63 -10.04
CA SER A 244 -5.78 -4.55 -9.44
C SER A 244 -6.56 -5.32 -10.48
N SER A 245 -6.89 -4.71 -11.62
CA SER A 245 -7.64 -5.37 -12.69
C SER A 245 -6.79 -6.41 -13.40
N TRP A 246 -5.53 -6.08 -13.69
CA TRP A 246 -4.55 -7.03 -14.24
C TRP A 246 -4.37 -8.24 -13.31
N LEU A 247 -4.16 -8.00 -12.02
CA LEU A 247 -4.03 -9.06 -11.01
C LEU A 247 -5.28 -9.96 -10.94
N PHE A 248 -6.47 -9.40 -11.13
CA PHE A 248 -7.72 -10.18 -11.16
C PHE A 248 -7.84 -11.10 -12.37
N ALA A 249 -7.16 -10.79 -13.48
CA ALA A 249 -7.15 -11.64 -14.66
C ALA A 249 -6.07 -12.72 -14.64
N LEU A 250 -5.17 -12.70 -13.64
CA LEU A 250 -4.08 -13.67 -13.56
C LEU A 250 -4.57 -15.11 -13.44
N GLN A 251 -3.78 -16.01 -14.01
CA GLN A 251 -3.97 -17.46 -14.00
C GLN A 251 -2.71 -18.14 -13.46
N PRO A 252 -2.84 -19.33 -12.84
CA PRO A 252 -1.70 -20.12 -12.41
C PRO A 252 -0.69 -20.37 -13.55
N GLY A 253 0.60 -20.27 -13.23
CA GLY A 253 1.70 -20.44 -14.18
C GLY A 253 2.16 -19.16 -14.90
N GLN A 254 1.43 -18.04 -14.77
CA GLN A 254 1.87 -16.76 -15.33
C GLN A 254 3.01 -16.14 -14.50
N GLU A 255 3.80 -15.29 -15.13
CA GLU A 255 4.90 -14.57 -14.50
C GLU A 255 4.47 -13.18 -14.02
N VAL A 256 4.98 -12.78 -12.86
CA VAL A 256 4.69 -11.49 -12.21
C VAL A 256 5.99 -10.89 -11.72
N ILE A 257 6.29 -9.66 -12.16
CA ILE A 257 7.47 -8.92 -11.67
C ILE A 257 7.14 -8.32 -10.31
N THR A 258 7.98 -8.64 -9.33
CA THR A 258 7.85 -8.18 -7.95
C THR A 258 9.16 -7.60 -7.44
N SER A 259 9.08 -6.59 -6.57
CA SER A 259 10.24 -6.06 -5.84
C SER A 259 9.93 -5.91 -4.35
N GLY A 260 10.99 -5.98 -3.54
CA GLY A 260 10.91 -5.98 -2.07
C GLY A 260 11.55 -7.24 -1.48
N PRO A 261 11.13 -7.70 -0.28
CA PRO A 261 10.08 -7.12 0.56
C PRO A 261 10.47 -5.76 1.17
N PHE A 262 9.47 -4.92 1.46
CA PHE A 262 9.62 -3.60 2.08
C PHE A 262 8.76 -3.47 3.32
N GLY A 263 9.01 -2.45 4.14
CA GLY A 263 8.04 -1.95 5.13
C GLY A 263 8.45 -2.20 6.57
N SER A 264 8.01 -1.30 7.45
CA SER A 264 8.35 -1.24 8.88
C SER A 264 7.18 -1.60 9.79
N PHE A 265 6.03 -2.00 9.25
CA PHE A 265 4.88 -2.42 10.04
C PHE A 265 5.20 -3.76 10.72
N ARG A 266 5.41 -3.73 12.04
CA ARG A 266 5.87 -4.87 12.84
C ARG A 266 5.22 -4.86 14.22
N ALA A 267 5.12 -6.05 14.81
CA ALA A 267 4.91 -6.19 16.24
C ALA A 267 6.14 -5.64 16.98
N GLN A 268 5.93 -4.84 18.03
CA GLN A 268 7.00 -4.32 18.86
C GLN A 268 7.49 -5.39 19.84
N PRO A 269 8.80 -5.39 20.19
CA PRO A 269 9.38 -6.32 21.15
C PRO A 269 9.01 -5.92 22.59
N THR A 270 7.73 -6.00 22.92
CA THR A 270 7.16 -5.68 24.23
C THR A 270 6.19 -6.76 24.70
N ASP A 271 5.82 -6.73 25.98
CA ASP A 271 4.82 -7.64 26.56
C ASP A 271 3.40 -7.03 26.62
N LYS A 272 3.17 -5.89 25.94
CA LYS A 272 1.87 -5.21 25.94
C LYS A 272 0.79 -6.06 25.28
N GLU A 273 -0.46 -5.90 25.69
CA GLU A 273 -1.58 -6.50 24.96
C GLU A 273 -1.62 -5.99 23.50
N MET A 274 -1.94 -6.87 22.54
CA MET A 274 -2.04 -6.52 21.12
C MET A 274 -3.51 -6.41 20.68
N VAL A 275 -3.88 -5.26 20.14
CA VAL A 275 -5.22 -5.00 19.62
C VAL A 275 -5.12 -4.70 18.12
N PHE A 276 -5.55 -5.66 17.32
CA PHE A 276 -5.60 -5.55 15.87
C PHE A 276 -6.98 -5.02 15.44
N ILE A 277 -7.03 -3.98 14.61
CA ILE A 277 -8.29 -3.46 14.07
C ILE A 277 -8.19 -3.36 12.54
N GLY A 278 -9.00 -4.16 11.86
CA GLY A 278 -8.90 -4.41 10.43
C GLY A 278 -10.18 -4.19 9.66
N GLY A 279 -10.05 -3.92 8.35
CA GLY A 279 -11.21 -3.91 7.45
C GLY A 279 -10.84 -4.18 5.98
N GLY A 280 -11.64 -4.98 5.31
CA GLY A 280 -11.41 -5.39 3.91
C GLY A 280 -10.03 -6.03 3.72
N VAL A 281 -9.30 -5.61 2.67
CA VAL A 281 -7.94 -6.11 2.41
C VAL A 281 -6.89 -5.73 3.46
N GLY A 282 -7.23 -4.87 4.43
CA GLY A 282 -6.40 -4.67 5.61
C GLY A 282 -6.22 -5.94 6.46
N MET A 283 -6.99 -6.99 6.19
CA MET A 283 -6.74 -8.33 6.71
C MET A 283 -5.33 -8.85 6.40
N ALA A 284 -4.75 -8.54 5.23
CA ALA A 284 -3.46 -9.10 4.81
C ALA A 284 -2.32 -8.89 5.83
N PRO A 285 -1.92 -7.65 6.15
CA PRO A 285 -0.81 -7.43 7.08
C PRO A 285 -1.15 -7.85 8.51
N LEU A 286 -2.42 -7.75 8.93
CA LEU A 286 -2.85 -8.15 10.27
C LEU A 286 -2.80 -9.68 10.43
N ARG A 287 -3.25 -10.42 9.42
CA ARG A 287 -3.16 -11.88 9.36
C ARG A 287 -1.71 -12.34 9.47
N ALA A 288 -0.79 -11.73 8.72
CA ALA A 288 0.62 -12.06 8.78
C ALA A 288 1.21 -11.85 10.20
N LEU A 289 0.89 -10.74 10.86
CA LEU A 289 1.34 -10.47 12.23
C LEU A 289 0.75 -11.46 13.24
N ILE A 290 -0.56 -11.75 13.17
CA ILE A 290 -1.21 -12.70 14.07
C ILE A 290 -0.56 -14.08 13.97
N HIS A 291 -0.33 -14.55 12.73
CA HIS A 291 0.31 -15.84 12.49
C HIS A 291 1.78 -15.89 12.92
N GLU A 292 2.54 -14.82 12.72
CA GLU A 292 3.92 -14.74 13.23
C GLU A 292 3.95 -14.77 14.76
N GLN A 293 3.08 -14.03 15.42
CA GLN A 293 3.03 -13.96 16.89
C GLN A 293 2.60 -15.29 17.51
N LEU A 294 1.58 -15.95 16.96
CA LEU A 294 1.09 -17.23 17.48
C LEU A 294 1.96 -18.42 17.06
N GLY A 295 2.36 -18.48 15.79
CA GLY A 295 3.04 -19.66 15.21
C GLY A 295 4.56 -19.67 15.37
N ILE A 296 5.23 -18.53 15.18
CA ILE A 296 6.70 -18.43 15.21
C ILE A 296 7.17 -17.98 16.60
N THR A 297 6.69 -16.82 17.05
CA THR A 297 7.08 -16.23 18.33
C THR A 297 6.50 -17.01 19.51
N LYS A 298 5.36 -17.68 19.30
CA LYS A 298 4.58 -18.37 20.36
C LYS A 298 4.30 -17.43 21.53
N SER A 299 3.90 -16.21 21.17
CA SER A 299 3.61 -15.14 22.11
C SER A 299 2.54 -15.56 23.10
N GLY A 300 2.79 -15.31 24.39
CA GLY A 300 1.79 -15.43 25.46
C GLY A 300 0.99 -14.14 25.70
N ARG A 301 1.24 -13.09 24.90
CA ARG A 301 0.53 -11.80 25.00
C ARG A 301 -0.94 -12.02 24.71
N LYS A 302 -1.82 -11.29 25.40
CA LYS A 302 -3.23 -11.23 25.01
C LYS A 302 -3.34 -10.53 23.66
N MET A 303 -4.09 -11.13 22.75
CA MET A 303 -4.26 -10.67 21.38
C MET A 303 -5.74 -10.64 21.02
N SER A 304 -6.22 -9.55 20.42
CA SER A 304 -7.59 -9.47 19.91
C SER A 304 -7.64 -8.89 18.50
N LEU A 305 -8.43 -9.49 17.60
CA LEU A 305 -8.71 -8.94 16.28
C LEU A 305 -10.14 -8.43 16.18
N TRP A 306 -10.31 -7.16 15.84
CA TRP A 306 -11.58 -6.53 15.55
C TRP A 306 -11.67 -6.29 14.04
N TYR A 307 -12.53 -7.04 13.36
CA TYR A 307 -12.60 -7.02 11.89
C TYR A 307 -13.93 -6.49 11.37
N GLY A 308 -13.87 -5.43 10.56
CA GLY A 308 -15.02 -4.82 9.90
C GLY A 308 -15.21 -5.31 8.47
N ALA A 309 -16.42 -5.74 8.14
CA ALA A 309 -16.84 -6.03 6.77
C ALA A 309 -18.23 -5.44 6.49
N ARG A 310 -18.60 -5.33 5.21
CA ARG A 310 -19.93 -4.81 4.87
C ARG A 310 -21.02 -5.81 5.22
N ASN A 311 -20.88 -7.04 4.75
CA ASN A 311 -21.80 -8.16 4.93
C ASN A 311 -21.02 -9.48 5.01
N LYS A 312 -21.72 -10.59 5.23
CA LYS A 312 -21.09 -11.91 5.41
C LYS A 312 -20.28 -12.38 4.20
N ALA A 313 -20.71 -12.03 2.99
CA ALA A 313 -20.03 -12.40 1.74
C ALA A 313 -18.67 -11.68 1.54
N GLU A 314 -18.35 -10.69 2.38
CA GLU A 314 -17.09 -9.96 2.36
C GLU A 314 -16.12 -10.37 3.48
N LEU A 315 -16.47 -11.38 4.28
CA LEU A 315 -15.58 -11.92 5.30
C LEU A 315 -14.43 -12.71 4.67
N LEU A 316 -13.27 -12.59 5.29
CA LEU A 316 -12.04 -13.26 4.87
C LEU A 316 -11.59 -14.21 5.97
N TYR A 317 -11.12 -15.40 5.58
CA TYR A 317 -10.42 -16.34 6.47
C TYR A 317 -11.18 -16.72 7.76
N VAL A 318 -12.51 -16.79 7.73
CA VAL A 318 -13.36 -17.08 8.90
C VAL A 318 -12.94 -18.40 9.56
N ASP A 319 -12.93 -19.50 8.80
CA ASP A 319 -12.59 -20.83 9.33
C ASP A 319 -11.16 -20.89 9.91
N GLU A 320 -10.24 -20.11 9.33
CA GLU A 320 -8.86 -20.05 9.79
C GLU A 320 -8.74 -19.28 11.12
N LEU A 321 -9.39 -18.12 11.23
CA LEU A 321 -9.38 -17.29 12.43
C LEU A 321 -10.14 -17.97 13.58
N ASP A 322 -11.25 -18.65 13.28
CA ASP A 322 -11.98 -19.49 14.24
C ASP A 322 -11.08 -20.64 14.74
N GLY A 323 -10.33 -21.28 13.84
CA GLY A 323 -9.35 -22.31 14.20
C GLY A 323 -8.22 -21.78 15.09
N LEU A 324 -7.72 -20.58 14.83
CA LEU A 324 -6.71 -19.92 15.66
C LEU A 324 -7.24 -19.62 17.07
N ALA A 325 -8.44 -19.03 17.18
CA ALA A 325 -9.08 -18.69 18.45
C ALA A 325 -9.43 -19.95 19.27
N ALA A 326 -9.83 -21.04 18.61
CA ALA A 326 -10.08 -22.32 19.27
C ALA A 326 -8.80 -22.99 19.82
N THR A 327 -7.64 -22.71 19.20
CA THR A 327 -6.35 -23.35 19.54
C THR A 327 -5.54 -22.54 20.55
N HIS A 328 -5.70 -21.20 20.57
CA HIS A 328 -4.89 -20.30 21.38
C HIS A 328 -5.77 -19.53 22.37
N GLU A 329 -5.68 -19.86 23.67
CA GLU A 329 -6.47 -19.21 24.72
C GLU A 329 -6.21 -17.70 24.87
N ASN A 330 -5.07 -17.22 24.36
CA ASN A 330 -4.67 -15.81 24.38
C ASN A 330 -5.06 -15.02 23.12
N PHE A 331 -5.77 -15.63 22.16
CA PHE A 331 -6.25 -14.96 20.95
C PHE A 331 -7.76 -15.10 20.80
N ASP A 332 -8.43 -13.98 20.55
CA ASP A 332 -9.84 -13.95 20.18
C ASP A 332 -10.07 -12.97 19.02
N TRP A 333 -11.16 -13.14 18.29
CA TRP A 333 -11.52 -12.21 17.24
C TRP A 333 -13.02 -11.93 17.18
N THR A 334 -13.38 -10.71 16.80
CA THR A 334 -14.76 -10.26 16.69
C THR A 334 -15.00 -9.58 15.36
N VAL A 335 -16.06 -10.01 14.69
CA VAL A 335 -16.52 -9.44 13.42
C VAL A 335 -17.64 -8.43 13.66
N ALA A 336 -17.55 -7.29 12.98
CA ALA A 336 -18.61 -6.29 12.88
C ALA A 336 -19.07 -6.15 11.42
N LEU A 337 -20.37 -6.34 11.17
CA LEU A 337 -20.98 -6.10 9.86
C LEU A 337 -21.66 -4.73 9.85
N SER A 338 -21.28 -3.85 8.91
CA SER A 338 -21.89 -2.52 8.81
C SER A 338 -23.26 -2.52 8.13
N ASP A 339 -23.50 -3.48 7.24
CA ASP A 339 -24.72 -3.61 6.43
C ASP A 339 -25.03 -5.11 6.15
N PRO A 340 -25.34 -5.89 7.21
CA PRO A 340 -25.67 -7.31 7.06
C PRO A 340 -26.91 -7.46 6.17
N GLN A 341 -26.87 -8.40 5.23
CA GLN A 341 -27.99 -8.67 4.35
C GLN A 341 -29.02 -9.57 5.05
N PRO A 342 -30.32 -9.51 4.68
CA PRO A 342 -31.34 -10.36 5.27
C PRO A 342 -31.02 -11.87 5.22
N ASP A 343 -30.32 -12.31 4.16
CA ASP A 343 -29.95 -13.72 3.95
C ASP A 343 -28.65 -14.13 4.68
N ASP A 344 -27.98 -13.22 5.40
CA ASP A 344 -26.72 -13.52 6.10
C ASP A 344 -26.92 -14.37 7.37
N ASP A 345 -28.14 -14.38 7.92
CA ASP A 345 -28.47 -14.92 9.27
C ASP A 345 -27.47 -14.47 10.33
N TRP A 346 -27.14 -13.18 10.32
CA TRP A 346 -26.08 -12.62 11.15
C TRP A 346 -26.58 -12.35 12.57
N GLN A 347 -26.01 -13.07 13.54
CA GLN A 347 -26.29 -12.91 14.97
C GLN A 347 -25.16 -12.16 15.72
N GLY A 348 -24.12 -11.73 14.99
CA GLY A 348 -22.95 -11.05 15.55
C GLY A 348 -23.13 -9.54 15.72
N ALA A 349 -22.01 -8.83 15.85
CA ALA A 349 -22.04 -7.37 16.02
C ALA A 349 -22.47 -6.67 14.71
N VAL A 350 -23.32 -5.65 14.84
CA VAL A 350 -23.77 -4.81 13.72
C VAL A 350 -23.35 -3.38 13.98
N GLY A 351 -22.65 -2.77 13.02
CA GLY A 351 -22.11 -1.42 13.12
C GLY A 351 -20.68 -1.30 12.60
N PHE A 352 -20.06 -0.16 12.85
CA PHE A 352 -18.67 0.07 12.47
C PHE A 352 -17.70 -0.54 13.49
N VAL A 353 -16.64 -1.16 12.99
CA VAL A 353 -15.69 -1.94 13.83
C VAL A 353 -15.07 -1.12 14.97
N HIS A 354 -14.75 0.16 14.76
CA HIS A 354 -14.22 1.02 15.81
C HIS A 354 -15.21 1.16 16.98
N GLN A 355 -16.50 1.37 16.69
CA GLN A 355 -17.53 1.51 17.71
C GLN A 355 -17.75 0.19 18.46
N ILE A 356 -17.72 -0.94 17.74
CA ILE A 356 -17.85 -2.27 18.36
C ILE A 356 -16.66 -2.57 19.27
N ALA A 357 -15.43 -2.28 18.84
CA ALA A 357 -14.23 -2.43 19.66
C ALA A 357 -14.29 -1.55 20.93
N LEU A 358 -14.77 -0.31 20.79
CA LEU A 358 -14.99 0.58 21.92
C LEU A 358 -16.03 0.03 22.90
N ASP A 359 -17.23 -0.27 22.41
CA ASP A 359 -18.39 -0.59 23.25
C ASP A 359 -18.27 -1.96 23.94
N ARG A 360 -17.60 -2.92 23.31
CA ARG A 360 -17.48 -4.28 23.84
C ARG A 360 -16.21 -4.52 24.65
N TYR A 361 -15.21 -3.66 24.51
CA TYR A 361 -13.90 -3.92 25.10
C TYR A 361 -13.17 -2.68 25.60
N LEU A 362 -12.80 -1.76 24.70
CA LEU A 362 -11.84 -0.71 25.03
C LEU A 362 -12.38 0.31 26.05
N ARG A 363 -13.70 0.54 26.10
CA ARG A 363 -14.31 1.46 27.06
C ARG A 363 -14.11 1.02 28.51
N ASP A 364 -14.23 -0.27 28.76
CA ASP A 364 -14.16 -0.87 30.11
C ASP A 364 -12.77 -1.46 30.40
N HIS A 365 -11.84 -1.33 29.45
CA HIS A 365 -10.47 -1.78 29.63
C HIS A 365 -9.77 -0.93 30.72
N PRO A 366 -9.03 -1.54 31.66
CA PRO A 366 -8.44 -0.80 32.78
C PRO A 366 -7.30 0.14 32.36
N GLU A 367 -6.54 -0.22 31.33
CA GLU A 367 -5.35 0.53 30.85
C GLU A 367 -5.27 0.50 29.31
N PRO A 368 -6.28 1.02 28.57
CA PRO A 368 -6.29 0.99 27.09
C PRO A 368 -5.08 1.71 26.47
N GLU A 369 -4.51 2.69 27.17
CA GLU A 369 -3.28 3.39 26.79
C GLU A 369 -2.03 2.50 26.83
N ASN A 370 -2.07 1.36 27.55
CA ASN A 370 -0.94 0.44 27.67
C ASN A 370 -1.03 -0.74 26.69
N CYS A 371 -1.95 -0.71 25.73
CA CYS A 371 -2.04 -1.67 24.64
C CYS A 371 -1.21 -1.22 23.43
N GLU A 372 -0.84 -2.18 22.58
CA GLU A 372 -0.24 -1.99 21.27
C GLU A 372 -1.30 -2.15 20.18
N TYR A 373 -1.53 -1.13 19.37
CA TYR A 373 -2.59 -1.12 18.37
C TYR A 373 -2.04 -1.28 16.95
N HIS A 374 -2.52 -2.29 16.23
CA HIS A 374 -2.16 -2.57 14.85
C HIS A 374 -3.36 -2.35 13.94
N LEU A 375 -3.26 -1.35 13.06
CA LEU A 375 -4.36 -0.88 12.24
C LEU A 375 -4.08 -1.11 10.76
N CYS A 376 -5.07 -1.62 10.02
CA CYS A 376 -5.01 -1.61 8.56
C CYS A 376 -6.41 -1.70 7.95
N GLY A 377 -6.74 -0.82 7.01
CA GLY A 377 -8.03 -0.85 6.32
C GLY A 377 -8.41 0.48 5.65
N PRO A 378 -9.70 0.69 5.34
CA PRO A 378 -10.14 1.87 4.59
C PRO A 378 -9.85 3.19 5.30
N PRO A 379 -9.57 4.29 4.57
CA PRO A 379 -9.21 5.59 5.17
C PRO A 379 -10.23 6.13 6.18
N LEU A 380 -11.53 5.90 5.93
CA LEU A 380 -12.59 6.31 6.88
C LEU A 380 -12.54 5.52 8.18
N MET A 381 -12.28 4.22 8.10
CA MET A 381 -12.11 3.36 9.28
C MET A 381 -10.89 3.80 10.08
N ILE A 382 -9.75 3.96 9.42
CA ILE A 382 -8.49 4.36 10.07
C ILE A 382 -8.64 5.70 10.79
N ARG A 383 -9.28 6.70 10.16
CA ARG A 383 -9.54 7.99 10.82
C ARG A 383 -10.45 7.86 12.04
N ALA A 384 -11.51 7.07 11.96
CA ALA A 384 -12.42 6.86 13.07
C ALA A 384 -11.75 6.13 14.25
N VAL A 385 -10.90 5.13 13.95
CA VAL A 385 -10.11 4.43 14.97
C VAL A 385 -9.08 5.38 15.60
N PHE A 386 -8.38 6.21 14.82
CA PHE A 386 -7.45 7.19 15.39
C PHE A 386 -8.14 8.16 16.34
N GLN A 387 -9.30 8.70 15.97
CA GLN A 387 -10.06 9.59 16.86
C GLN A 387 -10.48 8.84 18.14
N MET A 388 -10.99 7.62 18.00
CA MET A 388 -11.40 6.81 19.15
C MET A 388 -10.24 6.53 20.11
N LEU A 389 -9.05 6.21 19.60
CA LEU A 389 -7.87 5.95 20.42
C LEU A 389 -7.33 7.23 21.08
N ASP A 390 -7.38 8.37 20.39
CA ASP A 390 -7.06 9.69 20.94
C ASP A 390 -8.00 10.06 22.10
N ASP A 391 -9.31 9.83 21.93
CA ASP A 391 -10.32 10.05 22.97
C ASP A 391 -10.12 9.15 24.20
N LEU A 392 -9.49 7.97 24.02
CA LEU A 392 -9.10 7.04 25.08
C LEU A 392 -7.74 7.39 25.72
N GLY A 393 -7.04 8.40 25.21
CA GLY A 393 -5.72 8.82 25.73
C GLY A 393 -4.56 7.93 25.28
N VAL A 394 -4.70 7.17 24.19
CA VAL A 394 -3.64 6.31 23.65
C VAL A 394 -2.59 7.17 22.95
N ASP A 395 -1.34 7.08 23.39
CA ASP A 395 -0.22 7.77 22.77
C ASP A 395 0.05 7.27 21.34
N ARG A 396 0.47 8.19 20.47
CA ARG A 396 0.72 7.89 19.05
C ARG A 396 1.75 6.78 18.84
N ASP A 397 2.73 6.68 19.74
CA ASP A 397 3.82 5.70 19.66
C ASP A 397 3.35 4.27 19.96
N HIS A 398 2.11 4.09 20.42
CA HIS A 398 1.48 2.78 20.61
C HIS A 398 0.57 2.38 19.43
N ILE A 399 0.45 3.23 18.41
CA ILE A 399 -0.45 3.00 17.27
C ILE A 399 0.36 2.82 15.98
N PHE A 400 0.37 1.59 15.50
CA PHE A 400 1.03 1.16 14.28
C PHE A 400 -0.03 1.02 13.19
N ASN A 401 0.15 1.71 12.06
CA ASN A 401 -0.82 1.71 10.97
C ASN A 401 -0.13 1.42 9.64
N ASP A 402 -0.60 0.41 8.93
CA ASP A 402 -0.21 0.15 7.54
C ASP A 402 -1.18 0.89 6.61
N ASP A 403 -0.76 2.08 6.15
CA ASP A 403 -1.55 2.97 5.30
C ASP A 403 -1.30 2.68 3.81
N PHE A 404 -2.34 2.22 3.11
CA PHE A 404 -2.27 1.93 1.68
C PHE A 404 -2.21 3.18 0.78
N GLY A 405 -2.34 4.38 1.36
CA GLY A 405 -2.13 5.65 0.67
C GLY A 405 -3.19 5.97 -0.39
N VAL A 406 -4.40 5.44 -0.21
CA VAL A 406 -5.57 5.56 -1.13
C VAL A 406 -6.55 6.62 -0.68
#